data_AF-A0AAD9V5A0-F1
#
_entry.id   AF-A0AAD9V5A0-F1
#
_cell.length_a   1.000
_cell.length_b   1.000
_cell.length_c   1.000
_cell.angle_alpha   90.00
_cell.angle_beta   90.00
_cell.angle_gamma   90.00
#
_symmetry.space_group_name_H-M   'P 1'
#
loop_
_entity.id
_entity.type
_entity.pdbx_description
1 polymer ?
#
loop_
_entity_poly.entity_id
_entity_poly.type
_entity_poly.pdbx_seq_one_letter_code
_entity_poly.pdbx_strand_id
1 'polypeptide(L)'
;MEPTVENLDIKIMQLDITMAKTNVVLDAGTREAIERQLSTLKSITTEIARMRIEVEAKKLVAKETMTDIEKWNTQLDPKLGEADNEVSKVWKWFDE
;
A
#
# COMPACT_ATOMS: atom_id res chain seq x y z
N MET A 1 10.35 8.82 4.75
CA MET A 1 11.24 7.80 5.32
C MET A 1 12.29 7.45 4.27
N GLU A 2 13.52 7.08 4.63
CA GLU A 2 14.50 6.64 3.63
C GLU A 2 13.98 5.39 2.91
N PRO A 3 14.05 5.29 1.57
CA PRO A 3 13.67 4.10 0.84
C PRO A 3 14.68 2.97 1.07
N THR A 4 14.41 2.11 2.04
CA THR A 4 15.11 0.84 2.25
C THR A 4 14.09 -0.30 2.20
N VAL A 5 14.57 -1.54 2.05
CA VAL A 5 13.70 -2.72 2.05
C VAL A 5 12.93 -2.79 3.37
N GLU A 6 13.61 -2.59 4.50
CA GLU A 6 13.01 -2.64 5.84
C GLU A 6 11.95 -1.56 6.04
N ASN A 7 12.24 -0.34 5.56
CA ASN A 7 11.28 0.76 5.64
C ASN A 7 10.06 0.55 4.73
N LEU A 8 10.26 -0.11 3.58
CA LEU A 8 9.16 -0.52 2.72
C LEU A 8 8.30 -1.59 3.40
N ASP A 9 8.91 -2.59 4.04
CA ASP A 9 8.21 -3.63 4.79
C ASP A 9 7.37 -3.02 5.94
N ILE A 10 7.91 -2.03 6.65
CA ILE A 10 7.14 -1.27 7.66
C ILE A 10 5.93 -0.58 7.02
N LYS A 11 6.08 0.02 5.84
CA LYS A 11 4.97 0.68 5.14
C LYS A 11 3.92 -0.32 4.65
N ILE A 12 4.32 -1.49 4.19
CA ILE A 12 3.40 -2.59 3.85
C ILE A 12 2.63 -3.06 5.08
N MET A 13 3.30 -3.19 6.24
CA MET A 13 2.62 -3.53 7.49
C MET A 13 1.62 -2.43 7.91
N GLN A 14 1.96 -1.15 7.70
CA GLN A 14 1.03 -0.04 7.92
C GLN A 14 -0.17 -0.10 6.97
N LEU A 15 0.03 -0.51 5.72
CA LEU A 15 -1.04 -0.76 4.77
C LEU A 15 -1.96 -1.89 5.27
N ASP A 16 -1.40 -3.04 5.67
CA ASP A 16 -2.16 -4.18 6.22
C ASP A 16 -3.04 -3.77 7.41
N ILE A 17 -2.47 -3.02 8.36
CA ILE A 17 -3.21 -2.49 9.52
C ILE A 17 -4.33 -1.54 9.09
N THR A 18 -4.09 -0.73 8.06
CA THR A 18 -5.06 0.24 7.56
C THR A 18 -6.21 -0.49 6.84
N MET A 19 -5.90 -1.45 5.97
CA MET A 19 -6.89 -2.29 5.28
C MET A 19 -7.79 -3.05 6.26
N ALA A 20 -7.21 -3.62 7.32
CA ALA A 20 -7.96 -4.34 8.35
C ALA A 20 -9.00 -3.46 9.07
N LYS A 21 -8.81 -2.14 9.10
CA LYS A 21 -9.75 -1.17 9.70
C LYS A 21 -10.86 -0.73 8.75
N THR A 22 -10.75 -0.98 7.45
CA THR A 22 -11.71 -0.46 6.46
C THR A 22 -13.14 -0.85 6.79
N ASN A 23 -13.41 -2.14 7.03
CA ASN A 23 -14.77 -2.60 7.36
C ASN A 23 -15.30 -1.96 8.65
N VAL A 24 -14.47 -1.83 9.68
CA VAL A 24 -14.87 -1.20 10.95
C VAL A 24 -15.27 0.27 10.75
N VAL A 25 -14.55 0.99 9.89
CA VAL A 25 -14.85 2.39 9.56
C VAL A 25 -16.12 2.51 8.72
N LEU A 26 -16.35 1.58 7.79
CA LEU A 26 -17.58 1.52 7.00
C LEU A 26 -18.81 1.22 7.87
N ASP A 27 -18.70 0.25 8.78
CA ASP A 27 -19.78 -0.11 9.71
C ASP A 27 -20.17 1.04 10.65
N ALA A 28 -19.20 1.89 11.02
CA ALA A 28 -19.44 3.08 11.83
C ALA A 28 -20.21 4.19 11.05
N GLY A 29 -20.23 4.12 9.71
CA GLY A 29 -21.06 4.96 8.83
C GLY A 29 -20.77 6.47 8.86
N THR A 30 -19.69 6.92 9.52
CA THR A 30 -19.37 8.35 9.59
C THR A 30 -18.62 8.77 8.34
N ARG A 31 -19.25 9.58 7.50
CA ARG A 31 -18.69 10.04 6.21
C ARG A 31 -17.27 10.56 6.33
N GLU A 32 -16.99 11.43 7.30
CA GLU A 32 -15.66 12.01 7.51
C GLU A 32 -14.62 10.97 7.92
N ALA A 33 -15.02 9.92 8.65
CA ALA A 33 -14.11 8.83 9.02
C ALA A 33 -13.77 7.99 7.78
N ILE A 34 -14.75 7.75 6.92
CA ILE A 34 -14.60 6.99 5.67
C ILE A 34 -13.75 7.77 4.66
N GLU A 35 -13.95 9.08 4.52
CA GLU A 35 -13.11 9.95 3.69
C GLU A 35 -11.65 9.96 4.16
N ARG A 36 -11.42 10.02 5.49
CA ARG A 36 -10.07 9.90 6.07
C ARG A 36 -9.45 8.53 5.80
N GLN A 37 -10.22 7.45 5.91
CA GLN A 37 -9.76 6.10 5.60
C GLN A 37 -9.33 5.98 4.14
N LEU A 38 -10.14 6.48 3.20
CA LEU A 38 -9.82 6.52 1.77
C LEU A 38 -8.53 7.29 1.49
N SER A 39 -8.40 8.48 2.08
CA SER A 39 -7.21 9.33 1.95
C SER A 39 -5.96 8.61 2.48
N THR A 40 -6.08 7.93 3.62
CA THR A 40 -4.99 7.18 4.25
C THR A 40 -4.54 6.01 3.38
N LEU A 41 -5.47 5.19 2.88
CA LEU A 41 -5.17 4.08 1.96
C LEU A 41 -4.41 4.58 0.73
N LYS A 42 -4.91 5.62 0.06
CA LYS A 42 -4.27 6.21 -1.13
C LYS A 42 -2.88 6.76 -0.84
N SER A 43 -2.71 7.45 0.29
CA SER A 43 -1.43 8.01 0.70
C SER A 43 -0.38 6.92 0.94
N ILE A 44 -0.74 5.86 1.66
CA ILE A 44 0.18 4.75 1.95
C ILE A 44 0.55 4.01 0.66
N THR A 45 -0.43 3.67 -0.18
CA THR A 45 -0.18 2.99 -1.47
C THR A 45 0.73 3.81 -2.38
N THR A 46 0.54 5.13 -2.44
CA THR A 46 1.40 6.04 -3.22
C THR A 46 2.83 6.06 -2.66
N GLU A 47 3.00 6.09 -1.35
CA GLU A 47 4.32 6.06 -0.72
C GLU A 47 5.04 4.73 -0.97
N ILE A 48 4.33 3.59 -0.90
CA ILE A 48 4.86 2.26 -1.22
C ILE A 48 5.32 2.21 -2.67
N ALA A 49 4.51 2.69 -3.63
CA ALA A 49 4.87 2.69 -5.05
C ALA A 49 6.14 3.52 -5.31
N ARG A 50 6.26 4.70 -4.68
CA ARG A 50 7.47 5.53 -4.75
C ARG A 50 8.69 4.81 -4.16
N MET A 51 8.56 4.27 -2.95
CA MET A 51 9.65 3.58 -2.26
C MET A 51 10.10 2.32 -3.01
N ARG A 52 9.18 1.61 -3.66
CA ARG A 52 9.49 0.45 -4.50
C ARG A 52 10.48 0.81 -5.61
N ILE A 53 10.19 1.87 -6.37
CA ILE A 53 11.06 2.35 -7.46
C ILE A 53 12.44 2.77 -6.91
N GLU A 54 12.47 3.46 -5.77
CA GLU A 54 13.72 3.91 -5.16
C GLU A 54 14.57 2.75 -4.60
N VAL A 55 13.94 1.73 -4.00
CA VAL A 55 14.62 0.52 -3.54
C VAL A 55 15.13 -0.29 -4.72
N GLU A 56 14.35 -0.43 -5.79
CA GLU A 56 14.79 -1.08 -7.04
C GLU A 56 16.04 -0.40 -7.60
N ALA A 57 16.06 0.93 -7.68
CA ALA A 57 17.23 1.68 -8.11
C ALA A 57 18.46 1.39 -7.24
N LYS A 58 18.30 1.29 -5.91
CA LYS A 58 19.39 0.90 -5.00
C LYS A 58 19.88 -0.53 -5.24
N LYS A 59 18.98 -1.49 -5.47
CA LYS A 59 19.32 -2.89 -5.80
C LYS A 59 20.10 -3.00 -7.11
N LEU A 60 19.72 -2.22 -8.12
CA LEU A 60 20.45 -2.11 -9.39
C LEU A 60 21.87 -1.55 -9.18
N VAL A 61 22.03 -0.50 -8.37
CA VAL A 61 23.35 0.05 -7.99
C VAL A 61 24.21 -1.01 -7.26
N ALA A 62 23.58 -1.81 -6.41
CA ALA A 62 24.22 -2.93 -5.71
C ALA A 62 24.52 -4.15 -6.60
N LYS A 63 24.15 -4.11 -7.89
CA LYS A 63 24.33 -5.20 -8.87
C LYS A 63 23.63 -6.49 -8.45
N GLU A 64 22.50 -6.40 -7.75
CA GLU A 64 21.62 -7.54 -7.58
C GLU A 64 21.15 -8.07 -8.94
N THR A 65 20.82 -9.36 -9.01
CA THR A 65 20.40 -9.95 -10.29
C THR A 65 19.01 -9.47 -10.68
N MET A 66 18.75 -9.38 -11.99
CA MET A 66 17.41 -9.02 -12.48
C MET A 66 16.34 -9.98 -11.94
N THR A 67 16.65 -11.27 -11.86
CA THR A 67 15.75 -12.29 -11.33
C THR A 67 15.40 -12.07 -9.85
N ASP A 68 16.36 -11.64 -9.02
CA ASP A 68 16.10 -11.35 -7.61
C ASP A 68 15.24 -10.10 -7.44
N ILE A 69 15.49 -9.07 -8.26
CA ILE A 69 14.70 -7.82 -8.28
C ILE A 69 13.26 -8.10 -8.73
N GLU A 70 13.08 -8.86 -9.82
CA GLU A 70 11.76 -9.27 -10.32
C GLU A 70 10.99 -10.08 -9.28
N LYS A 71 11.65 -11.07 -8.65
CA LYS A 71 11.03 -11.89 -7.61
C LYS A 71 10.57 -11.05 -6.42
N TRP A 72 11.40 -10.12 -5.97
CA TRP A 72 11.02 -9.18 -4.90
C TRP A 72 9.84 -8.31 -5.32
N ASN A 73 9.85 -7.77 -6.53
CA ASN A 73 8.76 -6.97 -7.09
C ASN A 73 7.43 -7.73 -7.12
N THR A 74 7.42 -8.99 -7.59
CA THR A 74 6.21 -9.82 -7.67
C THR A 74 5.60 -10.13 -6.31
N GLN A 75 6.38 -10.09 -5.21
CA GLN A 75 5.85 -10.28 -3.87
C GLN A 75 5.02 -9.08 -3.38
N LEU A 76 5.22 -7.89 -3.96
CA LEU A 76 4.54 -6.65 -3.58
C LEU A 76 3.20 -6.46 -4.28
N ASP A 77 3.06 -6.99 -5.50
CA ASP A 77 1.88 -6.78 -6.34
C ASP A 77 0.56 -7.25 -5.69
N PRO A 78 0.49 -8.42 -5.02
CA PRO A 78 -0.74 -8.86 -4.35
C PRO A 78 -1.21 -7.89 -3.26
N LYS A 79 -0.27 -7.31 -2.50
CA LYS A 79 -0.57 -6.37 -1.41
C LYS A 79 -1.16 -5.06 -1.93
N LEU A 80 -0.65 -4.56 -3.04
CA LEU A 80 -1.20 -3.38 -3.69
C LEU A 80 -2.59 -3.67 -4.28
N GLY A 81 -2.78 -4.86 -4.88
CA GLY A 81 -4.10 -5.29 -5.37
C GLY A 81 -5.15 -5.42 -4.26
N GLU A 82 -4.77 -5.91 -3.08
CA GLU A 82 -5.67 -5.92 -1.90
C GLU A 82 -6.08 -4.50 -1.48
N ALA A 83 -5.14 -3.55 -1.48
CA ALA A 83 -5.45 -2.16 -1.14
C ALA A 83 -6.39 -1.50 -2.15
N ASP A 84 -6.24 -1.78 -3.44
CA ASP A 84 -7.14 -1.29 -4.48
C ASP A 84 -8.56 -1.85 -4.32
N ASN A 85 -8.69 -3.10 -3.85
CA ASN A 85 -9.98 -3.69 -3.49
C ASN A 85 -10.61 -2.96 -2.30
N GLU A 86 -9.86 -2.62 -1.25
CA GLU A 86 -10.37 -1.84 -0.12
C GLU A 86 -10.80 -0.42 -0.54
N VAL A 87 -10.03 0.24 -1.40
CA VAL A 87 -10.41 1.54 -1.99
C VAL A 87 -11.72 1.41 -2.77
N SER A 88 -11.89 0.33 -3.53
CA SER A 88 -13.12 0.08 -4.28
C SER A 88 -14.33 -0.15 -3.37
N LYS A 89 -14.16 -0.81 -2.22
CA LYS A 89 -15.23 -0.96 -1.22
C LYS A 89 -15.66 0.40 -0.66
N VAL A 90 -14.69 1.24 -0.31
CA VAL A 90 -14.98 2.59 0.22
C VAL A 90 -15.70 3.44 -0.81
N TRP A 91 -15.33 3.36 -2.09
CA TRP A 91 -16.06 4.06 -3.16
C TRP A 91 -17.49 3.59 -3.32
N LYS A 92 -17.73 2.27 -3.32
CA LYS A 92 -19.09 1.73 -3.40
C LYS A 92 -19.99 2.24 -2.29
N TRP A 93 -19.46 2.38 -1.07
CA TRP A 93 -20.22 2.95 0.05
C TRP A 93 -20.67 4.40 -0.19
N PHE A 94 -19.89 5.22 -0.90
CA PHE A 94 -20.31 6.60 -1.23
C PHE A 94 -21.40 6.68 -2.30
N ASP A 95 -21.55 5.63 -3.10
CA ASP A 95 -22.54 5.53 -4.16
C ASP A 95 -23.89 4.98 -3.66
N GLU A 96 -23.92 4.43 -2.42
CA GLU A 96 -25.11 3.92 -1.71
C GLU A 96 -25.82 5.02 -0.89
#